data_AF-A0A9D5VX94-F1
#
_entry.id   AF-A0A9D5VX94-F1
#
_cell.length_a   1.000
_cell.length_b   1.000
_cell.length_c   1.000
_cell.angle_alpha   90.00
_cell.angle_beta   90.00
_cell.angle_gamma   90.00
#
_symmetry.space_group_name_H-M   'P 1'
#
loop_
_entity.id
_entity.type
_entity.pdbx_description
1 polymer ?
#
loop_
_entity_poly.entity_id
_entity_poly.type
_entity_poly.pdbx_seq_one_letter_code
_entity_poly.pdbx_strand_id
1 'polypeptide(L)'
;MQYNIKIVNEISQTDAQERLELFRWIAVQSDFVKIEIIRLQTDLSRQKRSEYNQEISNEFYYAVYILAAKMVMHYDKQSKKSNFQEGLKEAEKLSHIRTSNIRMKSKTRKKDIIKIRFYNEIKRLREVEKLSWRKIAEYIKKYHKVTITHGYIQQIYKEEICQVNNPQLFPKKI
;
A
#
# COMPACT_ATOMS: atom_id res chain seq x y z
N MET A 1 -27.26 -24.80 -4.72
CA MET A 1 -26.67 -24.06 -3.58
C MET A 1 -27.68 -23.05 -3.10
N GLN A 2 -27.96 -23.01 -1.81
CA GLN A 2 -28.89 -22.04 -1.23
C GLN A 2 -28.06 -21.03 -0.43
N TYR A 3 -28.00 -19.79 -0.90
CA TYR A 3 -27.24 -18.71 -0.24
C TYR A 3 -28.06 -18.11 0.89
N ASN A 4 -27.41 -17.77 2.00
CA ASN A 4 -28.10 -17.26 3.20
C ASN A 4 -28.11 -15.73 3.25
N ILE A 5 -29.23 -15.13 2.86
CA ILE A 5 -29.42 -13.67 2.85
C ILE A 5 -29.39 -13.06 4.26
N LYS A 6 -29.72 -13.82 5.32
CA LYS A 6 -29.69 -13.30 6.70
C LYS A 6 -28.29 -12.90 7.13
N ILE A 7 -27.29 -13.72 6.79
CA ILE A 7 -25.87 -13.44 7.04
C ILE A 7 -25.44 -12.14 6.36
N VAL A 8 -25.92 -11.92 5.14
CA VAL A 8 -25.65 -10.69 4.40
C VAL A 8 -26.22 -9.48 5.14
N ASN A 9 -27.47 -9.56 5.60
CA ASN A 9 -28.10 -8.47 6.34
C ASN A 9 -27.37 -8.17 7.65
N GLU A 10 -26.93 -9.21 8.38
CA GLU A 10 -26.23 -9.08 9.67
C GLU A 10 -24.87 -8.40 9.52
N ILE A 11 -24.04 -8.84 8.57
CA ILE A 11 -22.68 -8.31 8.38
C ILE A 11 -22.71 -6.91 7.76
N SER A 12 -23.58 -6.70 6.76
CA SER A 12 -23.64 -5.42 6.04
C SER A 12 -24.48 -4.37 6.75
N GLN A 13 -25.31 -4.76 7.72
CA GLN A 13 -26.30 -3.91 8.37
C GLN A 13 -27.18 -3.18 7.33
N THR A 14 -27.66 -3.94 6.33
CA THR A 14 -28.55 -3.44 5.27
C THR A 14 -29.74 -4.34 5.04
N ASP A 15 -30.85 -3.73 4.63
CA ASP A 15 -32.02 -4.46 4.13
C ASP A 15 -31.97 -4.61 2.59
N ALA A 16 -33.01 -5.25 2.03
CA ALA A 16 -33.10 -5.47 0.60
C ALA A 16 -33.31 -4.16 -0.20
N GLN A 17 -34.00 -3.17 0.35
CA GLN A 17 -34.26 -1.89 -0.30
C GLN A 17 -33.00 -1.02 -0.32
N GLU A 18 -32.30 -0.89 0.81
CA GLU A 18 -31.02 -0.21 0.94
C GLU A 18 -29.98 -0.77 -0.03
N ARG A 19 -29.91 -2.10 -0.18
CA ARG A 19 -29.01 -2.73 -1.17
C ARG A 19 -29.36 -2.34 -2.59
N LEU A 20 -30.64 -2.31 -2.92
CA LEU A 20 -31.10 -1.97 -4.26
C LEU A 20 -30.79 -0.50 -4.58
N GLU A 21 -30.97 0.41 -3.62
CA GLU A 21 -30.56 1.80 -3.75
C GLU A 21 -29.04 1.95 -3.89
N LEU A 22 -28.26 1.20 -3.11
CA LEU A 22 -26.81 1.17 -3.20
C LEU A 22 -26.35 0.76 -4.59
N PHE A 23 -26.87 -0.33 -5.14
CA PHE A 23 -26.49 -0.76 -6.49
C PHE A 23 -26.88 0.24 -7.58
N ARG A 24 -28.04 0.87 -7.47
CA ARG A 24 -28.43 1.97 -8.37
C ARG A 24 -27.44 3.13 -8.29
N TRP A 25 -27.04 3.51 -7.09
CA TRP A 25 -26.05 4.56 -6.89
C TRP A 25 -24.69 4.18 -7.46
N ILE A 26 -24.19 2.96 -7.18
CA ILE A 26 -22.91 2.42 -7.69
C ILE A 26 -22.89 2.38 -9.22
N ALA A 27 -23.99 1.99 -9.86
CA ALA A 27 -24.08 1.84 -11.31
C ALA A 27 -23.75 3.12 -12.07
N VAL A 28 -24.09 4.28 -11.50
CA VAL A 28 -23.84 5.61 -12.08
C VAL A 28 -22.45 6.16 -11.70
N GLN A 29 -21.75 5.55 -10.74
CA GLN A 29 -20.43 6.03 -10.32
C GLN A 29 -19.34 5.73 -11.36
N SER A 30 -18.29 6.54 -11.31
CA SER A 30 -17.07 6.32 -12.10
C SER A 30 -16.29 5.11 -11.60
N ASP A 31 -15.40 4.59 -12.45
CA ASP A 31 -14.56 3.45 -12.09
C ASP A 31 -13.61 3.76 -10.93
N PHE A 32 -13.21 5.02 -10.75
CA PHE A 32 -12.41 5.43 -9.59
C PHE A 32 -13.14 5.16 -8.27
N VAL A 33 -14.43 5.51 -8.18
CA VAL A 33 -15.24 5.27 -6.99
C VAL A 33 -15.46 3.77 -6.77
N LYS A 34 -15.70 3.01 -7.85
CA LYS A 34 -15.85 1.55 -7.78
C LYS A 34 -14.56 0.88 -7.27
N ILE A 35 -13.39 1.32 -7.74
CA ILE A 35 -12.09 0.83 -7.26
C ILE A 35 -11.90 1.16 -5.78
N GLU A 36 -12.32 2.35 -5.33
CA GLU A 36 -12.24 2.74 -3.92
C GLU A 36 -13.13 1.86 -3.02
N ILE A 37 -14.32 1.49 -3.49
CA ILE A 37 -15.19 0.52 -2.79
C ILE A 37 -14.48 -0.82 -2.63
N ILE A 38 -13.84 -1.35 -3.69
CA ILE A 38 -13.08 -2.62 -3.63
C ILE A 38 -11.86 -2.52 -2.71
N ARG A 39 -11.17 -1.37 -2.71
CA ARG A 39 -10.06 -1.11 -1.80
C ARG A 39 -10.54 -1.17 -0.35
N LEU A 40 -11.63 -0.48 -0.04
CA LEU A 40 -12.22 -0.47 1.30
C LEU A 40 -12.78 -1.84 1.71
N GLN A 41 -13.38 -2.58 0.78
CA GLN A 41 -13.79 -3.98 0.99
C GLN A 41 -12.60 -4.84 1.44
N THR A 42 -11.44 -4.68 0.81
CA THR A 42 -10.23 -5.44 1.19
C THR A 42 -9.82 -5.12 2.63
N ASP A 43 -9.82 -3.84 3.01
CA ASP A 43 -9.49 -3.41 4.37
C ASP A 43 -10.51 -3.94 5.39
N LEU A 44 -11.82 -3.81 5.12
CA LEU A 44 -12.89 -4.30 6.00
C LEU A 44 -12.88 -5.82 6.14
N SER A 45 -12.56 -6.56 5.07
CA SER A 45 -12.48 -8.03 5.12
C SER A 45 -11.37 -8.52 6.06
N ARG A 46 -10.29 -7.75 6.20
CA ARG A 46 -9.21 -8.03 7.16
C ARG A 46 -9.61 -7.66 8.58
N GLN A 47 -10.35 -6.56 8.76
CA GLN A 47 -10.84 -6.13 10.08
C GLN A 47 -11.88 -7.10 10.63
N LYS A 48 -12.81 -7.54 9.79
CA LYS A 48 -13.88 -8.50 10.15
C LYS A 48 -13.45 -9.95 9.98
N ARG A 49 -12.15 -10.25 10.03
CA ARG A 49 -11.63 -11.61 9.81
C ARG A 49 -12.16 -12.62 10.83
N SER A 50 -12.52 -12.18 12.03
CA SER A 50 -13.16 -13.00 13.06
C SER A 50 -14.56 -13.48 12.69
N GLU A 51 -15.27 -12.75 11.82
CA GLU A 51 -16.62 -13.08 11.34
C GLU A 51 -16.58 -14.00 10.10
N TYR A 52 -15.38 -14.34 9.59
CA TYR A 52 -15.21 -15.18 8.42
C TYR A 52 -15.29 -16.67 8.77
N ASN A 53 -16.17 -17.39 8.07
CA ASN A 53 -16.17 -18.85 8.00
C ASN A 53 -16.16 -19.27 6.52
N GLN A 54 -15.43 -20.34 6.21
CA GLN A 54 -15.28 -20.88 4.85
C GLN A 54 -16.63 -21.29 4.24
N GLU A 55 -17.58 -21.76 5.06
CA GLU A 55 -18.92 -22.13 4.62
C GLU A 55 -19.76 -20.94 4.14
N ILE A 56 -19.46 -19.73 4.64
CA ILE A 56 -20.19 -18.49 4.36
C ILE A 56 -19.34 -17.52 3.53
N SER A 57 -18.28 -18.00 2.90
CA SER A 57 -17.27 -17.16 2.24
C SER A 57 -17.89 -16.19 1.22
N ASN A 58 -18.84 -16.67 0.41
CA ASN A 58 -19.48 -15.87 -0.62
C ASN A 58 -20.38 -14.78 -0.01
N GLU A 59 -21.21 -15.15 0.97
CA GLU A 59 -22.06 -14.25 1.72
C GLU A 59 -21.25 -13.18 2.45
N PHE A 60 -20.13 -13.60 3.07
CA PHE A 60 -19.22 -12.71 3.77
C PHE A 60 -18.63 -11.67 2.83
N TYR A 61 -18.00 -12.09 1.72
CA TYR A 61 -17.37 -11.14 0.79
C TYR A 61 -18.39 -10.21 0.12
N TYR A 62 -19.58 -10.71 -0.18
CA TYR A 62 -20.68 -9.90 -0.68
C TYR A 62 -21.15 -8.88 0.36
N ALA A 63 -21.38 -9.29 1.60
CA ALA A 63 -21.82 -8.39 2.67
C ALA A 63 -20.79 -7.31 2.99
N VAL A 64 -19.51 -7.65 3.00
CA VAL A 64 -18.41 -6.69 3.19
C VAL A 64 -18.33 -5.70 2.03
N TYR A 65 -18.62 -6.13 0.80
CA TYR A 65 -18.73 -5.23 -0.35
C TYR A 65 -19.88 -4.23 -0.19
N ILE A 66 -21.06 -4.70 0.23
CA ILE A 66 -22.22 -3.83 0.51
C ILE A 66 -21.89 -2.82 1.61
N LEU A 67 -21.24 -3.27 2.69
CA LEU A 67 -20.81 -2.40 3.78
C LEU A 67 -19.83 -1.31 3.30
N ALA A 68 -18.83 -1.71 2.50
CA ALA A 68 -17.88 -0.77 1.90
C ALA A 68 -18.59 0.27 1.03
N ALA A 69 -19.51 -0.17 0.16
CA ALA A 69 -20.28 0.72 -0.69
C ALA A 69 -21.16 1.69 0.12
N LYS A 70 -21.78 1.23 1.20
CA LYS A 70 -22.57 2.06 2.13
C LYS A 70 -21.72 3.16 2.76
N MET A 71 -20.51 2.82 3.22
CA MET A 71 -19.59 3.80 3.78
C MET A 71 -19.17 4.85 2.74
N VAL A 72 -18.75 4.43 1.55
CA VAL A 72 -18.34 5.37 0.49
C VAL A 72 -19.49 6.27 0.05
N MET A 73 -20.70 5.72 -0.12
CA MET A 73 -21.90 6.50 -0.45
C MET A 73 -22.21 7.54 0.64
N HIS A 74 -22.09 7.17 1.91
CA HIS A 74 -22.32 8.08 3.02
C HIS A 74 -21.28 9.21 3.04
N TYR A 75 -20.00 8.89 2.83
CA TYR A 75 -18.96 9.91 2.70
C TYR A 75 -19.22 10.87 1.53
N ASP A 76 -19.63 10.35 0.35
CA ASP A 76 -19.98 11.17 -0.82
C ASP A 76 -21.20 12.08 -0.56
N LYS A 77 -22.22 11.58 0.16
CA LYS A 77 -23.39 12.36 0.55
C LYS A 77 -23.06 13.45 1.57
N GLN A 78 -22.20 13.14 2.56
CA GLN A 78 -21.77 14.13 3.56
C GLN A 78 -20.91 15.21 2.93
N SER A 79 -20.03 14.82 2.02
CA SER A 79 -19.10 15.75 1.40
C SER A 79 -19.81 16.71 0.43
N LYS A 80 -20.87 16.26 -0.26
CA LYS A 80 -21.75 17.16 -1.05
C LYS A 80 -22.49 18.20 -0.21
N LYS A 81 -22.64 17.98 1.11
CA LYS A 81 -23.25 18.95 2.04
C LYS A 81 -22.24 19.92 2.66
N SER A 82 -20.95 19.60 2.67
CA SER A 82 -19.87 20.49 3.12
C SER A 82 -18.66 20.39 2.19
N ASN A 83 -18.58 21.28 1.19
CA ASN A 83 -17.39 21.56 0.39
C ASN A 83 -16.48 20.37 0.04
N PHE A 84 -17.02 19.27 -0.50
CA PHE A 84 -16.16 18.18 -0.99
C PHE A 84 -15.28 18.59 -2.13
N GLN A 85 -15.54 19.64 -2.89
CA GLN A 85 -14.59 20.02 -3.93
C GLN A 85 -13.24 20.43 -3.33
N GLU A 86 -13.21 20.97 -2.12
CA GLU A 86 -11.97 21.21 -1.37
C GLU A 86 -11.40 19.92 -0.79
N GLY A 87 -12.25 19.03 -0.25
CA GLY A 87 -11.84 17.72 0.29
C GLY A 87 -11.46 16.66 -0.75
N LEU A 88 -11.98 16.73 -1.97
CA LEU A 88 -11.61 15.95 -3.16
C LEU A 88 -10.44 16.59 -3.86
N LYS A 89 -10.28 17.91 -3.88
CA LYS A 89 -9.00 18.52 -4.28
C LYS A 89 -7.93 18.24 -3.25
N GLU A 90 -8.27 18.11 -1.97
CA GLU A 90 -7.37 17.67 -0.90
C GLU A 90 -7.22 16.17 -0.84
N ALA A 91 -8.18 15.35 -1.29
CA ALA A 91 -8.06 13.90 -1.43
C ALA A 91 -7.51 13.51 -2.80
N GLU A 92 -7.56 14.38 -3.80
CA GLU A 92 -6.80 14.33 -5.04
C GLU A 92 -5.39 14.83 -4.77
N LYS A 93 -5.18 15.86 -3.94
CA LYS A 93 -3.86 16.23 -3.41
C LYS A 93 -3.35 15.20 -2.40
N LEU A 94 -4.20 14.56 -1.60
CA LEU A 94 -3.86 13.43 -0.74
C LEU A 94 -3.78 12.16 -1.55
N SER A 95 -4.37 12.05 -2.73
CA SER A 95 -4.07 11.02 -3.71
C SER A 95 -2.82 11.42 -4.48
N HIS A 96 -2.44 12.68 -4.61
CA HIS A 96 -1.11 13.03 -5.11
C HIS A 96 -0.08 12.83 -4.01
N ILE A 97 -0.43 12.87 -2.72
CA ILE A 97 0.43 12.59 -1.55
C ILE A 97 0.39 11.09 -1.17
N ARG A 98 -0.68 10.35 -1.46
CA ARG A 98 -0.82 8.90 -1.21
C ARG A 98 -0.63 8.06 -2.46
N THR A 99 -0.94 8.54 -3.65
CA THR A 99 -0.44 7.99 -4.92
C THR A 99 1.00 8.43 -5.18
N SER A 100 1.56 9.47 -4.54
CA SER A 100 3.03 9.58 -4.43
C SER A 100 3.60 8.58 -3.43
N ASN A 101 2.91 8.26 -2.33
CA ASN A 101 3.37 7.21 -1.40
C ASN A 101 3.06 5.76 -1.84
N ILE A 102 2.15 5.53 -2.81
CA ILE A 102 1.80 4.21 -3.35
C ILE A 102 2.42 3.98 -4.74
N ARG A 103 2.66 5.03 -5.55
CA ARG A 103 3.57 4.91 -6.71
C ARG A 103 5.05 4.97 -6.33
N MET A 104 5.39 5.27 -5.07
CA MET A 104 6.74 5.05 -4.52
C MET A 104 7.02 3.61 -4.07
N LYS A 105 6.24 2.61 -4.55
CA LYS A 105 6.55 1.19 -4.34
C LYS A 105 6.74 0.37 -5.63
N SER A 106 7.31 0.96 -6.68
CA SER A 106 7.96 0.18 -7.76
C SER A 106 9.24 0.79 -8.34
N LYS A 107 9.89 1.70 -7.60
CA LYS A 107 11.33 1.87 -7.67
C LYS A 107 11.88 1.61 -6.28
N THR A 108 12.15 0.35 -5.95
CA THR A 108 13.26 0.06 -5.04
C THR A 108 14.43 0.84 -5.60
N ARG A 109 14.76 1.99 -5.01
CA ARG A 109 15.92 2.77 -5.45
C ARG A 109 17.07 1.78 -5.31
N LYS A 110 17.91 1.62 -6.34
CA LYS A 110 19.09 0.73 -6.26
C LYS A 110 19.88 0.98 -4.96
N LYS A 111 19.81 2.22 -4.45
CA LYS A 111 20.21 2.69 -3.12
C LYS A 111 19.72 1.81 -1.95
N ASP A 112 18.43 1.50 -1.87
CA ASP A 112 17.83 0.78 -0.74
C ASP A 112 18.19 -0.71 -0.77
N ILE A 113 18.28 -1.30 -1.97
CA ILE A 113 18.75 -2.67 -2.16
C ILE A 113 20.21 -2.79 -1.68
N ILE A 114 21.06 -1.83 -2.02
CA ILE A 114 22.47 -1.82 -1.60
C ILE A 114 22.58 -1.57 -0.09
N LYS A 115 21.85 -0.59 0.45
CA LYS A 115 21.91 -0.18 1.86
C LYS A 115 21.35 -1.23 2.82
N ILE A 116 20.23 -1.85 2.47
CA ILE A 116 19.50 -2.74 3.40
C ILE A 116 19.92 -4.20 3.21
N ARG A 117 20.15 -4.65 1.96
CA ARG A 117 20.38 -6.07 1.66
C ARG A 117 21.86 -6.41 1.44
N PHE A 118 22.64 -5.52 0.82
CA PHE A 118 24.02 -5.84 0.41
C PHE A 118 25.10 -5.11 1.20
N TYR A 119 24.78 -4.23 2.14
CA TYR A 119 25.78 -3.41 2.84
C TYR A 119 26.79 -4.26 3.62
N ASN A 120 26.31 -5.23 4.42
CA ASN A 120 27.19 -6.11 5.19
C ASN A 120 28.08 -6.98 4.28
N GLU A 121 27.53 -7.42 3.15
CA GLU A 121 28.26 -8.25 2.19
C GLU A 121 29.30 -7.41 1.43
N ILE A 122 28.96 -6.21 0.97
CA ILE A 122 29.89 -5.25 0.37
C ILE A 122 30.98 -4.85 1.36
N LYS A 123 30.63 -4.62 2.63
CA LYS A 123 31.59 -4.31 3.70
C LYS A 123 32.58 -5.46 3.90
N ARG A 124 32.10 -6.70 3.98
CA ARG A 124 32.95 -7.90 4.06
C ARG A 124 33.87 -8.04 2.84
N LEU A 125 33.32 -7.96 1.64
CA LEU A 125 34.10 -8.06 0.39
C LEU A 125 35.16 -6.96 0.27
N ARG A 126 34.89 -5.78 0.84
CA ARG A 126 35.79 -4.63 0.81
C ARG A 126 36.87 -4.68 1.90
N GLU A 127 36.49 -4.95 3.14
CA GLU A 127 37.37 -4.85 4.31
C GLU A 127 38.14 -6.15 4.58
N VAL A 128 37.50 -7.30 4.37
CA VAL A 128 38.10 -8.62 4.64
C VAL A 128 38.79 -9.17 3.40
N GLU A 129 38.08 -9.19 2.27
CA GLU A 129 38.60 -9.79 1.02
C GLU A 129 39.38 -8.77 0.14
N LYS A 130 39.42 -7.50 0.56
CA LYS A 130 40.15 -6.39 -0.10
C LYS A 130 39.86 -6.26 -1.60
N LEU A 131 38.64 -6.58 -2.03
CA LEU A 131 38.27 -6.54 -3.43
C LEU A 131 38.08 -5.10 -3.94
N SER A 132 38.40 -4.90 -5.22
CA SER A 132 38.15 -3.63 -5.91
C SER A 132 36.65 -3.47 -6.20
N TRP A 133 36.17 -2.23 -6.27
CA TRP A 133 34.76 -1.92 -6.51
C TRP A 133 34.21 -2.53 -7.80
N ARG A 134 35.06 -2.72 -8.82
CA ARG A 134 34.70 -3.41 -10.07
C ARG A 134 34.41 -4.89 -9.84
N LYS A 135 35.27 -5.59 -9.10
CA LYS A 135 35.07 -7.00 -8.74
C LYS A 135 33.83 -7.20 -7.86
N ILE A 136 33.56 -6.27 -6.94
CA ILE A 136 32.34 -6.29 -6.11
C ILE A 136 31.08 -6.14 -6.98
N ALA A 137 31.09 -5.24 -7.96
CA ALA A 137 29.97 -5.08 -8.90
C ALA A 137 29.73 -6.35 -9.75
N GLU A 138 30.79 -7.00 -10.22
CA GLU A 138 30.70 -8.27 -10.95
C GLU A 138 30.17 -9.40 -10.08
N TYR A 139 30.64 -9.51 -8.84
CA TYR A 139 30.13 -10.47 -7.86
C TYR A 139 28.62 -10.31 -7.65
N ILE A 140 28.15 -9.08 -7.41
CA ILE A 140 26.73 -8.80 -7.21
C ILE A 140 25.92 -9.14 -8.46
N LYS A 141 26.44 -8.84 -9.65
CA LYS A 141 25.80 -9.20 -10.92
C LYS A 141 25.71 -10.71 -11.10
N LYS A 142 26.76 -11.46 -10.73
CA LYS A 142 26.85 -12.91 -10.90
C LYS A 142 25.93 -13.67 -9.94
N TYR A 143 26.00 -13.35 -8.65
CA TYR A 143 25.33 -14.10 -7.58
C TYR A 143 23.95 -13.57 -7.22
N HIS A 144 23.72 -12.26 -7.31
CA HIS A 144 22.42 -11.66 -6.96
C HIS A 144 21.60 -11.23 -8.17
N LYS A 145 22.14 -11.39 -9.40
CA LYS A 145 21.48 -10.99 -10.66
C LYS A 145 21.07 -9.51 -10.69
N VAL A 146 21.73 -8.65 -9.90
CA VAL A 146 21.47 -7.20 -9.87
C VAL A 146 22.58 -6.45 -10.59
N THR A 147 22.22 -5.60 -11.55
CA THR A 147 23.20 -4.81 -12.30
C THR A 147 23.41 -3.44 -11.64
N ILE A 148 24.54 -3.29 -10.97
CA ILE A 148 24.94 -2.10 -10.21
C ILE A 148 26.31 -1.65 -10.67
N THR A 149 26.46 -0.37 -11.01
CA THR A 149 27.75 0.20 -11.42
C THR A 149 28.68 0.36 -10.22
N HIS A 150 29.97 0.03 -10.39
CA HIS A 150 30.98 0.16 -9.33
C HIS A 150 31.03 1.56 -8.67
N GLY A 151 30.87 2.64 -9.45
CA GLY A 151 30.84 4.01 -8.93
C GLY A 151 29.65 4.28 -8.00
N TYR A 152 28.51 3.64 -8.26
CA TYR A 152 27.31 3.76 -7.42
C TYR A 152 27.47 3.04 -6.08
N ILE A 153 28.15 1.88 -6.08
CA ILE A 153 28.51 1.15 -4.86
C ILE A 153 29.45 1.99 -3.99
N GLN A 154 30.48 2.58 -4.60
CA GLN A 154 31.44 3.42 -3.90
C GLN A 154 30.79 4.66 -3.29
N GLN A 155 29.90 5.33 -4.03
CA GLN A 155 29.17 6.50 -3.54
C GLN A 155 28.31 6.16 -2.32
N ILE A 156 27.53 5.08 -2.38
CA ILE A 156 26.65 4.68 -1.28
C ILE A 156 27.45 4.27 -0.05
N TYR A 157 28.54 3.52 -0.22
CA TYR A 157 29.39 3.10 0.89
C TYR A 157 30.03 4.30 1.60
N LYS A 158 30.46 5.33 0.85
CA LYS A 158 30.96 6.59 1.43
C LYS A 158 29.87 7.37 2.17
N GLU A 159 28.68 7.48 1.59
CA GLU A 159 27.54 8.17 2.23
C GLU A 159 27.15 7.53 3.57
N GLU A 160 27.17 6.20 3.68
CA GLU A 160 26.87 5.48 4.93
C GLU A 160 27.96 5.69 6.00
N ILE A 161 29.25 5.65 5.63
CA ILE A 161 30.34 5.95 6.56
C ILE A 161 30.25 7.39 7.08
N CYS A 162 29.87 8.35 6.24
CA CYS A 162 29.67 9.73 6.66
C CYS A 162 28.46 9.93 7.59
N GLN A 163 27.41 9.11 7.49
CA GLN A 163 26.23 9.18 8.37
C GLN A 163 26.48 8.56 9.76
N VAL A 164 27.28 7.48 9.83
CA VAL A 164 27.67 6.87 11.12
C VAL A 164 28.54 7.82 11.97
N ASN A 165 29.21 8.79 11.35
CA ASN A 165 30.10 9.74 12.02
C ASN A 165 29.46 11.10 12.37
N ASN A 166 28.15 11.29 12.19
CA ASN A 166 27.45 12.54 12.56
C ASN A 166 26.08 12.26 13.22
N PRO A 167 26.01 12.14 14.57
CA PRO A 167 24.82 11.68 15.29
C PRO A 167 23.74 12.73 15.55
N GLN A 168 23.70 13.86 14.83
CA GLN A 168 22.69 14.91 15.04
C GLN A 168 21.80 15.11 13.83
N LEU A 169 20.72 14.34 13.71
CA LEU A 169 19.49 14.67 12.95
C LEU A 169 18.43 13.56 13.13
N PHE A 170 17.91 13.42 14.34
CA PHE A 170 16.57 12.85 14.55
C PHE A 170 15.78 13.84 15.42
N PRO A 171 14.71 14.49 14.91
CA PRO A 171 13.84 15.27 15.77
C PRO A 171 13.14 14.32 16.75
N LYS A 172 13.36 14.55 18.04
CA LYS A 172 12.63 13.88 19.13
C LYS A 172 11.13 14.14 18.91
N LYS A 173 10.35 13.08 18.77
CA LYS A 173 8.89 13.17 18.84
C LYS A 173 8.53 13.49 20.30
N ILE A 174 7.91 14.66 20.50
CA ILE A 174 7.10 14.97 21.69
C ILE A 174 5.73 14.34 21.45
#